data_AF-V8P865-F1
#
_entry.id   AF-V8P865-F1
#
_cell.length_a   1.000
_cell.length_b   1.000
_cell.length_c   1.000
_cell.angle_alpha   90.00
_cell.angle_beta   90.00
_cell.angle_gamma   90.00
#
_symmetry.space_group_name_H-M   'P 1'
#
loop_
_entity.id
_entity.type
_entity.pdbx_description
1 polymer ?
#
loop_
_entity_poly.entity_id
_entity_poly.type
_entity_poly.pdbx_seq_one_letter_code
_entity_poly.pdbx_strand_id
1 'polypeptide(L)' 'MKDGANYSLNTDDPLIFGSTIDTDYRIARDYMEFTEEEFKKLNINAAKSCFLEEQDKNKLVRKLHEAYGMVKSKEF' A
#
# COMPACT_ATOMS: atom_id res chain seq x y z
N MET A 1 0.56 -7.56 -11.16
CA MET A 1 -0.75 -7.20 -11.75
C MET A 1 -0.52 -6.62 -13.13
N LYS A 2 -1.17 -7.19 -14.14
CA LYS A 2 -0.85 -6.97 -15.57
C LYS A 2 -1.34 -5.62 -16.12
N ASP A 3 -2.35 -5.02 -15.50
CA ASP A 3 -3.11 -3.92 -16.11
C ASP A 3 -2.74 -2.52 -15.60
N GLY A 4 -1.86 -2.41 -14.60
CA GLY A 4 -1.41 -1.12 -14.07
C GLY A 4 -2.49 -0.29 -13.36
N ALA A 5 -3.61 -0.90 -12.95
CA ALA A 5 -4.70 -0.24 -12.24
C ALA A 5 -4.25 0.46 -10.94
N ASN A 6 -4.93 1.56 -10.61
CA ASN A 6 -4.76 2.29 -9.36
C ASN A 6 -5.82 1.83 -8.34
N TYR A 7 -5.40 1.09 -7.31
CA TYR A 7 -6.29 0.51 -6.29
C TYR A 7 -5.59 0.42 -4.93
N SER A 8 -6.39 0.18 -3.90
CA SER A 8 -5.98 -0.12 -2.53
C SER A 8 -6.56 -1.46 -2.07
N LEU A 9 -6.02 -2.01 -0.97
CA LEU A 9 -6.55 -3.20 -0.29
C LEU A 9 -7.11 -2.77 1.07
N ASN A 10 -8.33 -3.21 1.39
CA ASN A 10 -9.13 -2.70 2.51
C ASN A 10 -9.99 -3.82 3.12
N THR A 11 -10.36 -3.68 4.39
CA THR A 11 -11.17 -4.66 5.15
C THR A 11 -12.67 -4.57 4.91
N ASP A 12 -13.14 -3.48 4.30
CA ASP A 12 -14.56 -3.12 4.20
C ASP A 12 -15.23 -3.04 5.59
N ASP A 13 -15.96 -4.08 6.03
CA ASP A 13 -16.63 -4.18 7.33
C ASP A 13 -15.96 -5.20 8.28
N PRO A 14 -14.82 -4.87 8.93
CA PRO A 14 -14.02 -5.83 9.69
C PRO A 14 -14.77 -6.47 10.87
N LEU A 15 -15.73 -5.77 11.46
CA LEU A 15 -16.57 -6.31 12.53
C LEU A 15 -17.50 -7.43 12.04
N ILE A 16 -18.07 -7.27 10.85
CA ILE A 16 -19.01 -8.23 10.25
C ILE A 16 -18.25 -9.45 9.75
N PHE A 17 -17.08 -9.24 9.14
CA PHE A 17 -16.26 -10.31 8.57
C PHE A 17 -15.34 -10.99 9.59
N GLY A 18 -15.20 -10.43 10.80
CA GLY A 18 -14.23 -10.91 11.78
C GLY A 18 -12.80 -10.88 11.25
N SER A 19 -12.50 -9.89 10.40
CA SER A 19 -11.24 -9.78 9.67
C SER A 19 -10.39 -8.63 10.16
N THR A 20 -9.12 -8.65 9.78
CA THR A 20 -8.17 -7.55 9.95
C THR A 20 -7.52 -7.25 8.62
N ILE A 21 -6.82 -6.13 8.51
CA ILE A 21 -6.07 -5.84 7.28
C ILE A 21 -5.02 -6.93 6.99
N ASP A 22 -4.44 -7.57 8.01
CA ASP A 22 -3.52 -8.71 7.81
C ASP A 22 -4.22 -9.91 7.17
N THR A 23 -5.51 -10.13 7.50
CA THR A 23 -6.34 -11.17 6.86
C THR A 23 -6.40 -10.97 5.34
N ASP A 24 -6.69 -9.75 4.89
CA ASP A 24 -6.80 -9.42 3.46
C ASP A 24 -5.46 -9.55 2.74
N TYR A 25 -4.37 -9.06 3.36
CA TYR A 25 -3.02 -9.16 2.81
C TYR A 25 -2.58 -10.63 2.69
N ARG A 26 -2.86 -11.45 3.70
CA ARG A 26 -2.56 -12.88 3.65
C ARG A 26 -3.37 -13.58 2.57
N ILE A 27 -4.66 -13.25 2.41
CA ILE A 27 -5.48 -13.84 1.34
C ILE A 27 -4.89 -13.50 -0.04
N ALA A 28 -4.55 -12.22 -0.28
CA ALA A 28 -3.95 -11.78 -1.54
C ALA A 28 -2.60 -12.48 -1.81
N ARG A 29 -1.76 -12.63 -0.78
CA ARG A 29 -0.47 -13.32 -0.90
C ARG A 29 -0.63 -14.82 -1.14
N ASP A 30 -1.42 -15.49 -0.30
CA ASP A 30 -1.48 -16.95 -0.20
C ASP A 30 -2.31 -17.56 -1.34
N TYR A 31 -3.29 -16.83 -1.88
CA TYR A 31 -4.23 -17.35 -2.88
C TYR A 31 -4.28 -16.57 -4.20
N MET A 32 -3.73 -15.35 -4.26
CA MET A 32 -3.75 -14.51 -5.47
C MET A 32 -2.36 -14.12 -5.98
N GLU A 33 -1.31 -14.71 -5.40
CA GLU A 33 0.09 -14.55 -5.82
C GLU A 33 0.61 -13.09 -5.73
N PHE A 34 0.03 -12.28 -4.84
CA PHE A 34 0.55 -10.93 -4.61
C PHE A 34 1.93 -10.97 -3.98
N THR A 35 2.83 -10.16 -4.56
CA THR A 35 4.21 -9.98 -4.11
C THR A 35 4.35 -8.81 -3.15
N GLU A 36 5.46 -8.78 -2.39
CA GLU A 36 5.79 -7.65 -1.52
C GLU A 36 5.88 -6.33 -2.30
N GLU A 37 6.43 -6.37 -3.52
CA GLU A 37 6.52 -5.19 -4.38
C GLU A 37 5.14 -4.67 -4.83
N GLU A 38 4.17 -5.56 -5.04
CA GLU A 38 2.79 -5.15 -5.30
C GLU A 38 2.13 -4.53 -4.07
N PHE A 39 2.38 -5.08 -2.87
CA PHE A 39 1.90 -4.47 -1.63
C PHE A 39 2.50 -3.08 -1.38
N LYS A 40 3.79 -2.88 -1.65
CA LYS A 40 4.41 -1.55 -1.60
C LYS A 40 3.76 -0.60 -2.59
N LYS A 41 3.58 -1.04 -3.83
CA LYS A 41 2.97 -0.24 -4.91
C LYS A 41 1.53 0.17 -4.59
N LEU A 42 0.67 -0.75 -4.18
CA LEU A 42 -0.73 -0.46 -3.89
C LEU A 42 -0.88 0.48 -2.68
N ASN A 43 0.02 0.39 -1.69
CA ASN A 43 0.01 1.32 -0.55
C ASN A 43 0.46 2.73 -0.93
N ILE A 44 1.45 2.85 -1.81
CA ILE A 44 1.88 4.14 -2.37
C ILE A 44 0.75 4.75 -3.22
N ASN A 45 0.05 3.93 -4.00
CA ASN A 45 -1.13 4.34 -4.76
C ASN A 45 -2.25 4.84 -3.84
N ALA A 46 -2.59 4.09 -2.80
CA ALA A 46 -3.56 4.49 -1.78
C ALA A 46 -3.18 5.83 -1.14
N ALA A 47 -1.90 6.03 -0.78
CA ALA A 47 -1.41 7.29 -0.25
C ALA A 47 -1.55 8.44 -1.26
N LYS A 48 -1.21 8.24 -2.54
CA LYS A 48 -1.38 9.27 -3.58
C LYS A 48 -2.84 9.61 -3.86
N SER A 49 -3.74 8.64 -3.70
CA SER A 49 -5.17 8.79 -3.95
C SER A 49 -5.98 9.18 -2.71
N CYS A 50 -5.37 9.28 -1.53
CA CYS A 50 -6.08 9.70 -0.33
C CYS A 50 -6.49 11.18 -0.39
N PHE A 51 -7.46 11.55 0.45
CA PHE A 51 -8.05 12.89 0.51
C PHE A 51 -7.31 13.84 1.46
N LEU A 52 -6.03 13.58 1.72
CA LEU A 52 -5.16 14.56 2.37
C LEU A 52 -4.81 15.69 1.39
N GLU A 53 -4.56 16.87 1.96
CA GLU A 53 -3.93 17.98 1.25
C GLU A 53 -2.56 17.56 0.68
N GLU A 54 -2.17 18.18 -0.43
CA GLU A 54 -1.01 17.77 -1.21
C GLU A 54 0.29 17.75 -0.38
N GLN A 55 0.44 18.68 0.56
CA GLN A 55 1.59 18.72 1.46
C GLN A 55 1.67 17.47 2.35
N ASP A 56 0.55 17.04 2.93
CA ASP A 56 0.50 15.92 3.86
C ASP A 56 0.52 14.58 3.12
N LYS A 57 -0.07 14.53 1.92
CA LYS A 57 0.08 13.42 0.99
C LYS A 57 1.54 13.15 0.64
N ASN A 58 2.31 14.19 0.34
CA ASN A 58 3.75 14.07 0.05
C ASN A 58 4.55 13.57 1.25
N LYS A 59 4.21 14.02 2.47
CA LYS A 59 4.82 13.49 3.71
C LYS A 59 4.51 12.01 3.89
N LEU A 60 3.27 11.60 3.66
CA LEU A 60 2.84 10.21 3.77
C LEU A 60 3.56 9.30 2.77
N VAL A 61 3.61 9.71 1.50
CA VAL A 61 4.32 8.97 0.44
C VAL A 61 5.82 8.85 0.77
N ARG A 62 6.44 9.92 1.27
CA ARG A 62 7.84 9.88 1.71
C ARG A 62 8.05 8.90 2.85
N LYS A 63 7.18 8.91 3.87
CA LYS A 63 7.24 7.97 5.01
C LYS A 63 7.15 6.51 4.54
N LEU A 64 6.31 6.22 3.55
CA LEU A 64 6.22 4.89 2.95
C LEU A 64 7.51 4.52 2.19
N HIS A 65 8.06 5.44 1.39
CA HIS A 65 9.34 5.20 0.70
C HIS A 65 10.48 4.92 1.68
N GLU A 66 10.55 5.64 2.80
CA GLU A 66 11.52 5.41 3.88
C GLU A 66 11.32 4.03 4.51
N ALA A 67 10.09 3.68 4.89
CA ALA A 67 9.76 2.38 5.49
C ALA A 67 10.07 1.19 4.56
N TYR A 68 9.97 1.39 3.23
CA TYR A 68 10.26 0.36 2.23
C TYR A 68 11.71 0.35 1.74
N GLY A 69 12.59 1.20 2.29
CA GLY A 69 13.98 1.28 1.86
C GLY A 69 14.16 1.80 0.42
N MET A 70 13.18 2.54 -0.10
CA MET A 70 13.17 3.06 -1.48
C MET A 70 13.81 4.44 -1.61
N VAL A 71 14.34 5.01 -0.52
CA VAL A 71 15.07 6.27 -0.55
C VAL A 71 16.51 5.99 -0.98
N LYS A 72 16.93 6.53 -2.12
CA LYS A 72 18.33 6.45 -2.53
C LYS A 72 19.21 7.11 -1.47
N SER A 73 20.26 6.42 -1.02
CA SER A 73 21.38 7.08 -0.36
C SER A 73 21.91 8.12 -1.34
N LYS A 74 22.03 9.38 -0.89
CA LYS A 74 22.84 10.34 -1.63
C LYS A 74 24.27 9.81 -1.59
N GLU A 75 24.72 9.17 -2.67
CA GLU A 75 26.15 8.96 -2.89
C GLU A 75 26.80 10.35 -2.92
N PHE A 76 27.77 10.56 -2.04
CA PHE A 76 28.55 11.78 -1.93
C PHE A 76 29.71 11.74 -2.93
#